data_AF-A0A7V4JHU8-F1
#
_entry.id   AF-A0A7V4JHU8-F1
#
_cell.length_a   1.000
_cell.length_b   1.000
_cell.length_c   1.000
_cell.angle_alpha   90.00
_cell.angle_beta   90.00
_cell.angle_gamma   90.00
#
_symmetry.space_group_name_H-M   'P 1'
#
loop_
_entity.id
_entity.type
_entity.pdbx_description
1 polymer ?
#
loop_
_entity_poly.entity_id
_entity_poly.type
_entity_poly.pdbx_seq_one_letter_code
_entity_poly.pdbx_strand_id
1 'polypeptide(L)'
;MPQTSSSSGAPRWQRWRRPYGIVFRKCADEPGSWSPQGRLCSLPTRSREWDRWRKRPASATGEGVPPHQSPMDKRRPQMSCELAIDDLRAIARGATLLGAGGGGSLSHGLTLVELLASWGVEKVTVISCDEMADDGWAASVAMIGSPRVLEGLVDLPEAPLAFRLLQSAHAAEGRRVRYPMAGELGGFNTMVPLVVAAMEGIPAIDADGNGRAVPELATGLIPIAGVYENPLAMAGHNGDSILIRLGDEKDHHAAENIARHVCMAYGMRAAFATWAVNRATIENNLVVGSLSRCLEVGLLMQKTGDVDELVDALALAIEAQELFRGTISSLEVKTAGGFDFGTTTITGEGDFAGRVVHVDSKNENILLRANEGPALHTVPDLMTFVEVDSLQPLTNADTVVGQRVVLLGIPAPDNWWRSPEGFNCWSHILESMGYTGPCLPLPRQSVPVVTP
;
A
#
# COMPACT_ATOMS: atom_id res chain seq x y z
N MET A 1 -40.68 51.68 16.05
CA MET A 1 -39.68 52.78 15.96
C MET A 1 -39.42 53.32 17.36
N PRO A 2 -38.26 53.90 17.66
CA PRO A 2 -36.90 53.57 17.21
C PRO A 2 -35.97 53.47 18.49
N GLN A 3 -34.64 53.63 18.55
CA GLN A 3 -33.57 53.81 17.58
C GLN A 3 -32.22 53.39 18.20
N THR A 4 -31.35 52.67 17.46
CA THR A 4 -29.87 52.63 17.61
C THR A 4 -29.27 52.09 18.94
N SER A 5 -27.99 51.68 19.02
CA SER A 5 -26.86 51.91 18.10
C SER A 5 -26.01 50.68 17.76
N SER A 6 -25.40 50.72 16.58
CA SER A 6 -24.42 49.76 16.06
C SER A 6 -22.98 50.14 16.38
N SER A 7 -22.10 49.16 16.58
CA SER A 7 -20.68 49.29 16.21
C SER A 7 -20.07 47.95 15.82
N SER A 8 -19.26 47.96 14.76
CA SER A 8 -18.56 46.79 14.20
C SER A 8 -17.20 46.59 14.88
N GLY A 9 -16.83 45.35 15.20
CA GLY A 9 -15.52 45.01 15.75
C GLY A 9 -14.92 43.74 15.12
N ALA A 10 -14.08 43.90 14.09
CA ALA A 10 -13.33 42.80 13.49
C ALA A 10 -12.11 42.42 14.37
N PRO A 11 -11.71 41.12 14.42
CA PRO A 11 -10.60 40.67 15.28
C PRO A 11 -9.24 41.21 14.81
N ARG A 12 -8.51 41.84 15.74
CA ARG A 12 -7.13 42.33 15.53
C ARG A 12 -6.12 41.18 15.61
N TRP A 13 -5.84 40.53 14.48
CA TRP A 13 -4.71 39.61 14.37
C TRP A 13 -3.38 40.37 14.47
N GLN A 14 -2.53 39.97 15.42
CA GLN A 14 -1.22 40.60 15.64
C GLN A 14 -0.19 40.12 14.62
N ARG A 15 0.44 41.06 13.89
CA ARG A 15 1.52 40.77 12.94
C ARG A 15 2.81 40.35 13.65
N TRP A 16 3.08 39.06 13.74
CA TRP A 16 4.42 38.57 14.04
C TRP A 16 5.33 38.72 12.81
N ARG A 17 6.35 39.59 12.91
CA ARG A 17 7.40 39.74 11.90
C ARG A 17 8.41 38.60 12.03
N ARG A 18 8.59 37.78 11.00
CA ARG A 18 9.81 36.96 10.85
C ARG A 18 10.91 37.80 10.16
N PRO A 19 12.13 37.91 10.71
CA PRO A 19 13.30 38.36 9.98
C PRO A 19 13.91 37.20 9.16
N TYR A 20 15.10 37.44 8.59
CA TYR A 20 15.88 36.54 7.71
C TYR A 20 15.32 36.40 6.29
N GLY A 21 15.77 37.29 5.40
CA GLY A 21 15.76 37.05 3.96
C GLY A 21 17.06 36.40 3.50
N ILE A 22 16.98 35.55 2.48
CA ILE A 22 18.13 35.03 1.74
C ILE A 22 18.02 35.57 0.30
N VAL A 23 19.15 36.01 -0.27
CA VAL A 23 19.18 36.71 -1.55
C VAL A 23 19.37 35.73 -2.70
N PHE A 24 18.37 35.63 -3.58
CA PHE A 24 18.54 34.97 -4.88
C PHE A 24 19.42 35.85 -5.78
N ARG A 25 20.60 35.35 -6.17
CA ARG A 25 21.39 35.93 -7.27
C ARG A 25 21.05 35.22 -8.56
N LYS A 26 20.50 35.96 -9.52
CA LYS A 26 20.41 35.58 -10.93
C LYS A 26 21.78 35.77 -11.59
N CYS A 27 22.25 34.78 -12.34
CA CYS A 27 23.33 34.96 -13.33
C CYS A 27 22.73 34.86 -14.73
N ALA A 28 23.16 35.77 -15.61
CA ALA A 28 22.68 35.97 -16.97
C ALA A 28 23.68 36.90 -17.69
N ASP A 29 24.14 36.69 -18.93
CA ASP A 29 24.03 35.48 -19.77
C ASP A 29 25.46 34.94 -20.13
N GLU A 30 26.07 34.91 -21.33
CA GLU A 30 25.71 35.32 -22.71
C GLU A 30 26.02 34.17 -23.73
N PRO A 31 26.90 34.18 -24.78
CA PRO A 31 26.60 33.39 -26.01
C PRO A 31 27.71 32.50 -26.63
N GLY A 32 27.36 31.61 -27.59
CA GLY A 32 28.30 31.22 -28.67
C GLY A 32 28.27 29.78 -29.27
N SER A 33 27.46 29.58 -30.32
CA SER A 33 27.70 28.73 -31.52
C SER A 33 28.35 27.30 -31.49
N TRP A 34 27.52 26.30 -31.80
CA TRP A 34 27.68 25.20 -32.80
C TRP A 34 29.05 24.52 -33.09
N SER A 35 29.11 23.19 -32.94
CA SER A 35 29.25 22.22 -34.08
C SER A 35 29.12 20.74 -33.60
N PRO A 36 28.83 19.75 -34.48
CA PRO A 36 28.44 18.39 -34.09
C PRO A 36 29.55 17.32 -34.17
N GLN A 37 29.20 16.09 -33.76
CA GLN A 37 29.98 14.82 -33.77
C GLN A 37 30.80 14.50 -32.52
N GLY A 38 30.16 13.81 -31.57
CA GLY A 38 30.82 13.02 -30.51
C GLY A 38 30.08 11.69 -30.34
N ARG A 39 30.78 10.56 -30.34
CA ARG A 39 30.17 9.23 -30.16
C ARG A 39 29.88 9.01 -28.68
N LEU A 40 28.62 8.82 -28.31
CA LEU A 40 28.31 8.19 -27.02
C LEU A 40 28.54 6.67 -27.12
N CYS A 41 29.09 6.10 -26.05
CA CYS A 41 29.24 4.65 -25.91
C CYS A 41 27.86 3.98 -25.80
N SER A 42 27.72 2.81 -26.42
CA SER A 42 26.55 1.96 -26.27
C SER A 42 26.42 1.48 -24.83
N LEU A 43 25.35 1.88 -24.14
CA LEU A 43 24.89 1.18 -22.95
C LEU A 43 24.41 -0.24 -23.31
N PRO A 44 24.49 -1.23 -22.40
CA PRO A 44 24.02 -2.58 -22.67
C PRO A 44 22.49 -2.60 -22.88
N THR A 45 22.03 -3.19 -23.99
CA THR A 45 20.59 -3.39 -24.25
C THR A 45 19.96 -4.30 -23.20
N ARG A 46 18.78 -3.94 -22.67
CA ARG A 46 18.04 -4.67 -21.59
C ARG A 46 17.57 -6.10 -21.97
N SER A 47 17.88 -6.58 -23.17
CA SER A 47 17.41 -7.85 -23.75
C SER A 47 17.93 -9.15 -23.10
N ARG A 48 18.65 -9.11 -21.97
CA ARG A 48 19.39 -10.27 -21.41
C ARG A 48 18.78 -10.94 -20.18
N GLU A 49 17.76 -10.35 -19.55
CA GLU A 49 17.22 -10.91 -18.30
C GLU A 49 16.12 -11.95 -18.54
N TRP A 50 15.33 -11.80 -19.62
CA TRP A 50 14.31 -12.76 -20.04
C TRP A 50 14.84 -14.17 -20.34
N ASP A 51 16.04 -14.29 -20.89
CA ASP A 51 16.66 -15.58 -21.22
C ASP A 51 17.08 -16.41 -19.99
N ARG A 52 17.14 -15.78 -18.80
CA ARG A 52 17.43 -16.49 -17.54
C ARG A 52 16.25 -17.34 -17.07
N TRP A 53 15.02 -16.84 -17.22
CA TRP A 53 13.79 -17.53 -16.81
C TRP A 53 13.55 -18.85 -17.56
N ARG A 54 14.05 -18.98 -18.80
CA ARG A 54 13.90 -20.19 -19.61
C ARG A 54 14.92 -21.30 -19.34
N LYS A 55 15.88 -21.13 -18.43
CA LYS A 55 17.03 -22.04 -18.27
C LYS A 55 17.28 -22.53 -16.84
N ARG A 56 16.30 -23.23 -16.26
CA ARG A 56 16.51 -24.18 -15.14
C ARG A 56 15.81 -25.51 -15.40
N PRO A 57 16.50 -26.66 -15.34
CA PRO A 57 15.85 -27.97 -15.23
C PRO A 57 15.21 -28.14 -13.84
N ALA A 58 14.17 -28.95 -13.75
CA ALA A 58 13.58 -29.33 -12.47
C ALA A 58 14.40 -30.44 -11.80
N SER A 59 15.14 -30.11 -10.73
CA SER A 59 15.74 -31.07 -9.81
C SER A 59 15.87 -30.46 -8.41
N ALA A 60 15.65 -31.28 -7.38
CA ALA A 60 15.85 -30.94 -5.97
C ALA A 60 17.33 -30.59 -5.66
N THR A 61 17.72 -30.01 -4.51
CA THR A 61 17.09 -29.98 -3.17
C THR A 61 17.11 -28.60 -2.53
N GLY A 62 16.37 -28.42 -1.42
CA GLY A 62 16.39 -27.18 -0.65
C GLY A 62 17.66 -27.00 0.17
N GLU A 63 18.36 -25.89 -0.06
CA GLU A 63 19.27 -25.25 0.89
C GLU A 63 18.75 -23.82 1.12
N GLY A 64 18.82 -23.33 2.36
CA GLY A 64 18.21 -22.06 2.73
C GLY A 64 18.92 -20.86 2.08
N VAL A 65 18.15 -19.96 1.45
CA VAL A 65 18.68 -18.66 1.01
C VAL A 65 19.09 -17.87 2.26
N PRO A 66 20.35 -17.45 2.40
CA PRO A 66 20.77 -16.64 3.55
C PRO A 66 20.10 -15.25 3.49
N PRO A 67 19.74 -14.65 4.64
CA PRO A 67 19.03 -13.38 4.66
C PRO A 67 19.86 -12.26 4.02
N HIS A 68 19.42 -11.79 2.86
CA HIS A 68 20.04 -10.69 2.12
C HIS A 68 19.67 -9.36 2.79
N GLN A 69 20.47 -8.92 3.76
CA GLN A 69 20.33 -7.62 4.41
C GLN A 69 20.38 -6.50 3.36
N SER A 70 19.25 -5.83 3.11
CA SER A 70 19.23 -4.64 2.26
C SER A 70 20.07 -3.52 2.92
N PRO A 71 20.86 -2.73 2.16
CA PRO A 71 21.70 -1.66 2.74
C PRO A 71 20.94 -0.58 3.51
N MET A 72 19.61 -0.52 3.37
CA MET A 72 18.75 0.48 4.01
C MET A 72 18.35 0.14 5.45
N ASP A 73 18.63 -1.06 5.97
CA ASP A 73 18.32 -1.47 7.37
C ASP A 73 19.17 -0.77 8.46
N LYS A 74 19.86 0.32 8.10
CA LYS A 74 20.61 1.17 9.04
C LYS A 74 19.73 2.29 9.59
N ARG A 75 18.82 1.89 10.48
CA ARG A 75 18.00 2.70 11.41
C ARG A 75 18.42 4.18 11.47
N ARG A 76 17.79 5.01 10.64
CA ARG A 76 17.57 6.42 11.00
C ARG A 76 16.34 6.44 11.91
N PRO A 77 16.36 7.12 13.08
CA PRO A 77 15.12 7.35 13.80
C PRO A 77 14.21 8.21 12.91
N GLN A 78 13.09 7.64 12.48
CA GLN A 78 12.06 8.35 11.73
C GLN A 78 11.27 9.21 12.70
N MET A 79 11.82 10.39 12.98
CA MET A 79 11.20 11.42 13.82
C MET A 79 9.74 11.65 13.42
N SER A 80 8.88 11.81 14.43
CA SER A 80 7.51 12.28 14.32
C SER A 80 7.30 13.30 13.20
N CYS A 81 6.44 12.94 12.24
CA CYS A 81 6.19 13.67 11.02
C CYS A 81 4.79 14.32 11.03
N GLU A 82 4.75 15.57 10.60
CA GLU A 82 3.57 16.43 10.58
C GLU A 82 3.10 16.58 9.12
N LEU A 83 2.48 15.51 8.61
CA LEU A 83 2.10 15.35 7.20
C LEU A 83 1.00 16.33 6.80
N ALA A 84 1.23 17.13 5.77
CA ALA A 84 0.21 17.98 5.18
C ALA A 84 -0.69 17.20 4.21
N ILE A 85 -1.83 17.78 3.83
CA ILE A 85 -2.77 17.19 2.86
C ILE A 85 -2.09 16.76 1.55
N ASP A 86 -1.11 17.51 1.03
CA ASP A 86 -0.37 17.10 -0.17
C ASP A 86 0.56 15.90 0.05
N ASP A 87 1.10 15.72 1.26
CA ASP A 87 1.85 14.52 1.63
C ASP A 87 0.91 13.30 1.66
N LEU A 88 -0.34 13.46 2.13
CA LEU A 88 -1.36 12.41 2.06
C LEU A 88 -1.74 12.06 0.61
N ARG A 89 -1.85 13.06 -0.28
CA ARG A 89 -2.06 12.84 -1.73
C ARG A 89 -0.90 12.10 -2.40
N ALA A 90 0.32 12.21 -1.87
CA ALA A 90 1.46 11.41 -2.29
C ALA A 90 1.39 9.99 -1.71
N ILE A 91 1.19 9.84 -0.39
CA ILE A 91 1.06 8.54 0.28
C ILE A 91 -0.03 7.68 -0.36
N ALA A 92 -1.20 8.25 -0.69
CA ALA A 92 -2.26 7.51 -1.39
C ALA A 92 -1.77 6.89 -2.72
N ARG A 93 -0.98 7.60 -3.53
CA ARG A 93 -0.40 7.07 -4.79
C ARG A 93 0.64 5.99 -4.52
N GLY A 94 1.57 6.23 -3.60
CA GLY A 94 2.57 5.23 -3.24
C GLY A 94 1.97 3.97 -2.62
N ALA A 95 0.90 4.11 -1.83
CA ALA A 95 0.14 3.01 -1.25
C ALA A 95 -0.66 2.23 -2.31
N THR A 96 -1.22 2.88 -3.34
CA THR A 96 -1.81 2.16 -4.48
C THR A 96 -0.75 1.38 -5.28
N LEU A 97 0.43 1.97 -5.54
CA LEU A 97 1.51 1.24 -6.21
C LEU A 97 1.96 0.02 -5.40
N LEU A 98 2.22 0.21 -4.11
CA LEU A 98 2.67 -0.85 -3.20
C LEU A 98 1.53 -1.81 -2.79
N GLY A 99 0.27 -1.47 -3.04
CA GLY A 99 -0.90 -2.31 -2.77
C GLY A 99 -1.08 -3.49 -3.71
N ALA A 100 -0.12 -3.78 -4.59
CA ALA A 100 -0.10 -4.98 -5.44
C ALA A 100 -1.42 -5.25 -6.20
N GLY A 101 -2.06 -4.19 -6.71
CA GLY A 101 -3.33 -4.26 -7.43
C GLY A 101 -4.60 -4.23 -6.57
N GLY A 102 -4.51 -4.04 -5.25
CA GLY A 102 -5.68 -4.00 -4.35
C GLY A 102 -5.58 -2.99 -3.19
N GLY A 103 -6.15 -3.33 -2.04
CA GLY A 103 -6.25 -2.42 -0.86
C GLY A 103 -7.10 -1.15 -1.08
N GLY A 104 -7.95 -1.17 -2.11
CA GLY A 104 -8.86 -0.09 -2.51
C GLY A 104 -8.20 1.00 -3.36
N SER A 105 -8.98 1.56 -4.30
CA SER A 105 -8.48 2.41 -5.38
C SER A 105 -7.90 3.76 -4.93
N LEU A 106 -7.01 4.30 -5.77
CA LEU A 106 -6.45 5.64 -5.60
C LEU A 106 -7.55 6.71 -5.58
N SER A 107 -8.61 6.54 -6.37
CA SER A 107 -9.74 7.49 -6.45
C SER A 107 -10.45 7.65 -5.11
N HIS A 108 -10.77 6.56 -4.42
CA HIS A 108 -11.38 6.60 -3.09
C HIS A 108 -10.38 7.07 -2.01
N GLY A 109 -9.10 6.71 -2.13
CA GLY A 109 -8.04 7.23 -1.26
C GLY A 109 -7.96 8.76 -1.28
N LEU A 110 -7.91 9.34 -2.47
CA LEU A 110 -7.91 10.80 -2.65
C LEU A 110 -9.21 11.44 -2.14
N THR A 111 -10.38 10.78 -2.26
CA THR A 111 -11.63 11.26 -1.65
C THR A 111 -11.49 11.44 -0.13
N LEU A 112 -10.88 10.49 0.59
CA LEU A 112 -10.63 10.67 2.03
C LEU A 112 -9.69 11.85 2.33
N VAL A 113 -8.69 12.09 1.49
CA VAL A 113 -7.75 13.22 1.65
C VAL A 113 -8.43 14.57 1.39
N GLU A 114 -9.31 14.67 0.39
CA GLU A 114 -10.12 15.88 0.16
C GLU A 114 -11.16 16.10 1.28
N LEU A 115 -11.68 15.03 1.90
CA LEU A 115 -12.57 15.17 3.07
C LEU A 115 -11.85 15.76 4.28
N LEU A 116 -10.64 15.29 4.60
CA LEU A 116 -9.81 15.88 5.65
C LEU A 116 -9.56 17.37 5.40
N ALA A 117 -9.20 17.74 4.17
CA ALA A 117 -9.04 19.13 3.76
C ALA A 117 -10.35 19.93 3.92
N SER A 118 -11.50 19.35 3.56
CA SER A 118 -12.83 19.99 3.70
C SER A 118 -13.23 20.24 5.16
N TRP A 119 -12.75 19.41 6.10
CA TRP A 119 -12.98 19.56 7.53
C TRP A 119 -12.01 20.54 8.21
N GLY A 120 -11.07 21.12 7.45
CA GLY A 120 -10.06 22.06 7.94
C GLY A 120 -8.85 21.39 8.60
N VAL A 121 -8.62 20.11 8.35
CA VAL A 121 -7.40 19.41 8.78
C VAL A 121 -6.23 19.92 7.94
N GLU A 122 -5.38 20.77 8.53
CA GLU A 122 -4.15 21.20 7.85
C GLU A 122 -3.12 20.05 7.76
N LYS A 123 -3.09 19.19 8.79
CA LYS A 123 -2.07 18.15 8.99
C LYS A 123 -2.56 16.94 9.77
N VAL A 124 -1.85 15.82 9.61
CA VAL A 124 -1.99 14.60 10.43
C VAL A 124 -0.63 14.22 11.02
N THR A 125 -0.57 14.05 12.34
CA THR A 125 0.63 13.56 13.03
C THR A 125 0.81 12.06 12.79
N VAL A 126 1.98 11.66 12.33
CA VAL A 126 2.40 10.26 12.24
C VAL A 126 3.71 10.10 13.01
N ILE A 127 3.82 9.05 13.82
CA ILE A 127 4.99 8.78 14.66
C ILE A 127 5.62 7.43 14.30
N SER A 128 6.93 7.29 14.53
CA SER A 128 7.57 5.98 14.45
C SER A 128 7.12 5.09 15.62
N CYS A 129 7.19 3.77 15.44
CA CYS A 129 6.89 2.83 16.53
C CYS A 129 7.82 3.02 17.75
N ASP A 130 9.04 3.57 17.56
CA ASP A 130 9.96 3.89 18.65
C ASP A 130 9.58 5.15 19.46
N GLU A 131 8.54 5.88 19.05
CA GLU A 131 7.91 6.99 19.78
C GLU A 131 6.60 6.56 20.52
N MET A 132 6.14 5.31 20.37
CA MET A 132 4.99 4.78 21.11
C MET A 132 5.24 4.77 22.63
N ALA A 133 4.22 5.05 23.44
CA ALA A 133 4.32 4.89 24.90
C ALA A 133 4.55 3.42 25.31
N ASP A 134 5.26 3.18 26.41
CA ASP A 134 5.60 1.84 26.91
C ASP A 134 4.37 0.95 27.21
N ASP A 135 3.24 1.56 27.60
CA ASP A 135 1.96 0.88 27.81
C ASP A 135 0.99 1.01 26.62
N GLY A 136 1.45 1.64 25.53
CA GLY A 136 0.67 1.98 24.35
C GLY A 136 0.66 0.86 23.30
N TRP A 137 -0.54 0.58 22.79
CA TRP A 137 -0.78 -0.36 21.71
C TRP A 137 -1.27 0.39 20.48
N ALA A 138 -0.83 -0.04 19.31
CA ALA A 138 -1.46 0.32 18.04
C ALA A 138 -2.54 -0.71 17.70
N ALA A 139 -3.45 -0.39 16.80
CA ALA A 139 -4.38 -1.34 16.21
C ALA A 139 -4.69 -0.98 14.76
N SER A 140 -4.94 -2.00 13.95
CA SER A 140 -5.27 -1.82 12.54
C SER A 140 -6.70 -1.31 12.39
N VAL A 141 -6.92 -0.31 11.54
CA VAL A 141 -8.26 0.15 11.15
C VAL A 141 -8.36 0.19 9.63
N ALA A 142 -9.41 -0.42 9.08
CA ALA A 142 -9.64 -0.52 7.65
C ALA A 142 -11.14 -0.54 7.34
N MET A 143 -11.47 -0.44 6.05
CA MET A 143 -12.84 -0.54 5.55
C MET A 143 -13.04 -1.86 4.81
N ILE A 144 -14.26 -2.39 4.91
CA ILE A 144 -14.71 -3.57 4.17
C ILE A 144 -16.05 -3.25 3.50
N GLY A 145 -16.19 -3.58 2.22
CA GLY A 145 -17.37 -3.21 1.45
C GLY A 145 -17.22 -3.43 -0.05
N SER A 146 -18.23 -3.01 -0.80
CA SER A 146 -18.15 -2.95 -2.26
C SER A 146 -17.58 -1.59 -2.68
N PRO A 147 -16.57 -1.52 -3.58
CA PRO A 147 -16.04 -0.25 -4.09
C PRO A 147 -17.12 0.71 -4.59
N ARG A 148 -18.17 0.16 -5.21
CA ARG A 148 -19.32 0.92 -5.74
C ARG A 148 -20.18 1.63 -4.69
N VAL A 149 -20.09 1.22 -3.41
CA VAL A 149 -20.79 1.89 -2.28
C VAL A 149 -19.87 2.91 -1.59
N LEU A 150 -18.59 2.96 -1.97
CA LEU A 150 -17.61 3.97 -1.56
C LEU A 150 -17.51 5.12 -2.60
N GLU A 151 -18.09 4.96 -3.79
CA GLU A 151 -18.25 6.02 -4.78
C GLU A 151 -19.04 7.21 -4.18
N GLY A 152 -18.46 8.42 -4.25
CA GLY A 152 -19.12 9.63 -3.76
C GLY A 152 -19.24 9.72 -2.23
N LEU A 153 -18.43 8.97 -1.47
CA LEU A 153 -18.36 9.00 -0.02
C LEU A 153 -18.04 10.42 0.50
N VAL A 154 -18.88 10.94 1.42
CA VAL A 154 -18.78 12.30 1.99
C VAL A 154 -18.36 12.35 3.46
N ASP A 155 -18.25 11.19 4.10
CA ASP A 155 -17.92 11.03 5.52
C ASP A 155 -17.42 9.60 5.82
N LEU A 156 -16.89 9.38 7.03
CA LEU A 156 -16.44 8.06 7.47
C LEU A 156 -16.69 7.81 8.98
N PRO A 157 -17.89 8.09 9.53
CA PRO A 157 -18.17 7.98 10.98
C PRO A 157 -17.95 6.58 11.56
N GLU A 158 -18.06 5.53 10.74
CA GLU A 158 -17.86 4.14 11.13
C GLU A 158 -16.41 3.82 11.56
N ALA A 159 -15.39 4.41 10.91
CA ALA A 159 -13.98 4.09 11.20
C ALA A 159 -13.53 4.45 12.63
N PRO A 160 -13.72 5.69 13.13
CA PRO A 160 -13.42 6.01 14.51
C PRO A 160 -14.37 5.32 15.51
N LEU A 161 -15.60 4.95 15.10
CA LEU A 161 -16.52 4.18 15.96
C LEU A 161 -16.02 2.75 16.18
N ALA A 162 -15.59 2.05 15.13
CA ALA A 162 -14.97 0.72 15.24
C ALA A 162 -13.69 0.77 16.08
N PHE A 163 -12.83 1.78 15.86
CA PHE A 163 -11.61 1.97 16.65
C PHE A 163 -11.91 2.20 18.14
N ARG A 164 -12.83 3.12 18.49
CA ARG A 164 -13.23 3.35 19.89
C ARG A 164 -13.86 2.14 20.56
N LEU A 165 -14.60 1.31 19.82
CA LEU A 165 -15.13 0.04 20.31
C LEU A 165 -14.01 -0.96 20.64
N LEU A 166 -12.99 -1.09 19.77
CA LEU A 166 -11.80 -1.91 20.04
C LEU A 166 -11.01 -1.39 21.26
N GLN A 167 -10.79 -0.07 21.34
CA GLN A 167 -10.14 0.56 22.50
C GLN A 167 -10.87 0.23 23.80
N SER A 168 -12.20 0.29 23.80
CA SER A 168 -13.04 -0.05 24.96
C SER A 168 -12.93 -1.53 25.35
N ALA A 169 -12.88 -2.44 24.37
CA ALA A 169 -12.72 -3.87 24.59
C ALA A 169 -11.37 -4.21 25.23
N HIS A 170 -10.28 -3.65 24.72
CA HIS A 170 -8.92 -3.89 25.21
C HIS A 170 -8.59 -3.14 26.51
N ALA A 171 -9.24 -2.00 26.79
CA ALA A 171 -9.10 -1.31 28.07
C ALA A 171 -9.56 -2.16 29.26
N ALA A 172 -10.61 -2.99 29.06
CA ALA A 172 -11.06 -3.97 30.06
C ALA A 172 -10.05 -5.10 30.30
N GLU A 173 -9.14 -5.33 29.36
CA GLU A 173 -8.05 -6.31 29.40
C GLU A 173 -6.71 -5.68 29.82
N GLY A 174 -6.71 -4.40 30.20
CA GLY A 174 -5.52 -3.64 30.62
C GLY A 174 -4.61 -3.14 29.49
N ARG A 175 -4.97 -3.36 28.22
CA ARG A 175 -4.19 -2.90 27.05
C ARG A 175 -4.69 -1.52 26.58
N ARG A 176 -3.80 -0.53 26.50
CA ARG A 176 -4.17 0.82 26.00
C ARG A 176 -3.95 0.95 24.50
N VAL A 177 -4.94 0.52 23.69
CA VAL A 177 -4.96 0.89 22.27
C VAL A 177 -5.09 2.41 22.16
N ARG A 178 -4.08 3.06 21.57
CA ARG A 178 -3.98 4.51 21.41
C ARG A 178 -3.77 4.94 19.97
N TYR A 179 -3.12 4.12 19.14
CA TYR A 179 -2.64 4.54 17.83
C TYR A 179 -3.35 3.77 16.71
N PRO A 180 -4.05 4.42 15.77
CA PRO A 180 -4.49 3.75 14.55
C PRO A 180 -3.28 3.45 13.66
N MET A 181 -3.34 2.31 12.97
CA MET A 181 -2.30 1.79 12.07
C MET A 181 -2.98 1.22 10.82
N ALA A 182 -2.26 1.14 9.71
CA ALA A 182 -2.75 0.46 8.53
C ALA A 182 -2.62 -1.07 8.70
N GLY A 183 -3.68 -1.83 8.36
CA GLY A 183 -3.57 -3.29 8.25
C GLY A 183 -2.77 -3.73 7.01
N GLU A 184 -2.72 -2.86 6.00
CA GLU A 184 -2.16 -3.13 4.68
C GLU A 184 -1.84 -1.83 3.91
N LEU A 185 -1.09 -1.95 2.82
CA LEU A 185 -0.89 -0.86 1.86
C LEU A 185 -1.93 -0.90 0.74
N GLY A 186 -2.61 0.23 0.49
CA GLY A 186 -3.60 0.40 -0.57
C GLY A 186 -4.10 1.84 -0.64
N GLY A 187 -4.63 2.26 -1.79
CA GLY A 187 -5.04 3.66 -2.00
C GLY A 187 -6.05 4.14 -0.96
N PHE A 188 -7.05 3.29 -0.66
CA PHE A 188 -8.09 3.60 0.33
C PHE A 188 -7.70 3.16 1.75
N ASN A 189 -7.35 1.90 1.96
CA ASN A 189 -7.20 1.35 3.32
C ASN A 189 -5.99 1.93 4.09
N THR A 190 -4.97 2.47 3.43
CA THR A 190 -3.89 3.22 4.10
C THR A 190 -4.32 4.61 4.56
N MET A 191 -5.36 5.21 3.95
CA MET A 191 -5.89 6.52 4.37
C MET A 191 -6.86 6.41 5.54
N VAL A 192 -7.59 5.31 5.68
CA VAL A 192 -8.54 5.06 6.79
C VAL A 192 -7.96 5.31 8.20
N PRO A 193 -6.79 4.77 8.60
CA PRO A 193 -6.22 5.04 9.92
C PRO A 193 -5.76 6.50 10.09
N LEU A 194 -5.38 7.19 9.01
CA LEU A 194 -5.02 8.61 9.04
C LEU A 194 -6.25 9.50 9.21
N VAL A 195 -7.40 9.10 8.67
CA VAL A 195 -8.70 9.72 8.96
C VAL A 195 -9.06 9.54 10.44
N VAL A 196 -8.90 8.34 11.00
CA VAL A 196 -9.13 8.11 12.44
C VAL A 196 -8.19 8.94 13.32
N ALA A 197 -6.90 9.00 12.98
CA ALA A 197 -5.91 9.83 13.66
C ALA A 197 -6.33 11.31 13.72
N ALA A 198 -6.73 11.87 12.59
CA ALA A 198 -7.19 13.25 12.47
C ALA A 198 -8.49 13.52 13.26
N MET A 199 -9.47 12.60 13.19
CA MET A 199 -10.78 12.76 13.84
C MET A 199 -10.73 12.61 15.36
N GLU A 200 -9.88 11.72 15.89
CA GLU A 200 -9.74 11.49 17.34
C GLU A 200 -8.64 12.34 17.99
N GLY A 201 -7.84 13.08 17.20
CA GLY A 201 -6.79 13.98 17.70
C GLY A 201 -5.56 13.24 18.26
N ILE A 202 -5.20 12.12 17.63
CA ILE A 202 -4.16 11.17 18.06
C ILE A 202 -3.23 10.85 16.89
N PRO A 203 -1.93 10.55 17.12
CA PRO A 203 -1.05 10.19 16.03
C PRO A 203 -1.29 8.77 15.52
N ALA A 204 -1.11 8.55 14.21
CA ALA A 204 -0.98 7.23 13.61
C ALA A 204 0.47 6.72 13.69
N ILE A 205 0.68 5.41 13.48
CA ILE A 205 2.04 4.82 13.37
C ILE A 205 2.51 4.80 11.92
N ASP A 206 3.77 5.14 11.67
CA ASP A 206 4.49 4.85 10.41
C ASP A 206 4.86 3.36 10.33
N ALA A 207 3.83 2.53 10.18
CA ALA A 207 3.92 1.10 9.93
C ALA A 207 2.61 0.58 9.34
N ASP A 208 2.68 -0.57 8.68
CA ASP A 208 1.50 -1.36 8.34
C ASP A 208 1.72 -2.86 8.58
N GLY A 209 0.64 -3.61 8.54
CA GLY A 209 0.63 -5.04 8.77
C GLY A 209 1.47 -5.86 7.80
N ASN A 210 1.62 -5.45 6.53
CA ASN A 210 1.99 -6.35 5.44
C ASN A 210 2.98 -5.76 4.41
N GLY A 211 3.08 -4.43 4.28
CA GLY A 211 3.86 -3.76 3.23
C GLY A 211 3.31 -3.99 1.80
N ARG A 212 2.07 -4.47 1.71
CA ARG A 212 1.25 -4.71 0.51
C ARG A 212 -0.23 -4.88 0.94
N ALA A 213 -1.16 -4.94 0.00
CA ALA A 213 -2.49 -5.47 0.26
C ALA A 213 -2.51 -7.00 0.27
N VAL A 214 -3.48 -7.57 1.00
CA VAL A 214 -3.66 -9.02 1.16
C VAL A 214 -5.13 -9.45 1.08
N PRO A 215 -5.44 -10.62 0.49
CA PRO A 215 -6.80 -10.94 0.07
C PRO A 215 -7.70 -11.46 1.19
N GLU A 216 -7.13 -11.98 2.27
CA GLU A 216 -7.82 -12.67 3.37
C GLU A 216 -7.18 -12.30 4.70
N LEU A 217 -8.00 -12.20 5.77
CA LEU A 217 -7.49 -11.98 7.14
C LEU A 217 -6.48 -13.07 7.59
N ALA A 218 -6.54 -14.27 6.99
CA ALA A 218 -5.62 -15.40 7.25
C ALA A 218 -4.24 -15.28 6.58
N THR A 219 -4.10 -14.41 5.56
CA THR A 219 -2.92 -14.34 4.69
C THR A 219 -2.17 -13.04 4.94
N GLY A 220 -1.20 -13.05 5.86
CA GLY A 220 -0.45 -11.84 6.20
C GLY A 220 0.64 -12.05 7.25
N LEU A 221 1.53 -11.06 7.40
CA LEU A 221 2.54 -11.08 8.46
C LEU A 221 1.92 -10.98 9.86
N ILE A 222 0.73 -10.37 9.98
CA ILE A 222 -0.01 -10.27 11.26
C ILE A 222 -0.41 -11.68 11.79
N PRO A 223 -1.12 -12.54 11.03
CA PRO A 223 -1.31 -13.96 11.39
C PRO A 223 0.00 -14.71 11.68
N ILE A 224 1.05 -14.51 10.86
CA ILE A 224 2.35 -15.16 11.02
C ILE A 224 3.04 -14.72 12.34
N ALA A 225 2.79 -13.49 12.81
CA ALA A 225 3.24 -12.99 14.11
C ALA A 225 2.49 -13.62 15.31
N GLY A 226 1.46 -14.44 15.08
CA GLY A 226 0.57 -14.94 16.12
C GLY A 226 -0.37 -13.86 16.67
N VAL A 227 -0.69 -12.85 15.86
CA VAL A 227 -1.68 -11.80 16.19
C VAL A 227 -2.98 -12.12 15.46
N TYR A 228 -4.07 -12.18 16.20
CA TYR A 228 -5.37 -12.65 15.73
C TYR A 228 -6.42 -11.53 15.73
N GLU A 229 -7.53 -11.73 15.01
CA GLU A 229 -8.59 -10.72 14.87
C GLU A 229 -9.41 -10.52 16.16
N ASN A 230 -9.16 -11.30 17.21
CA ASN A 230 -10.00 -11.38 18.39
C ASN A 230 -9.59 -10.36 19.48
N PRO A 231 -10.45 -9.41 19.90
CA PRO A 231 -11.82 -9.16 19.45
C PRO A 231 -11.88 -8.28 18.19
N LEU A 232 -12.79 -8.59 17.28
CA LEU A 232 -12.99 -7.85 16.03
C LEU A 232 -14.11 -6.83 16.23
N ALA A 233 -13.77 -5.55 16.29
CA ALA A 233 -14.74 -4.47 16.34
C ALA A 233 -15.17 -4.07 14.93
N MET A 234 -16.48 -3.92 14.70
CA MET A 234 -17.04 -3.43 13.44
C MET A 234 -18.09 -2.36 13.68
N ALA A 235 -18.25 -1.46 12.71
CA ALA A 235 -19.27 -0.42 12.74
C ALA A 235 -19.88 -0.17 11.36
N GLY A 236 -21.17 0.16 11.35
CA GLY A 236 -21.89 0.62 10.17
C GLY A 236 -21.96 2.14 10.12
N HIS A 237 -22.10 2.69 8.91
CA HIS A 237 -22.28 4.13 8.71
C HIS A 237 -23.50 4.71 9.46
N ASN A 238 -24.51 3.87 9.74
CA ASN A 238 -25.70 4.23 10.51
C ASN A 238 -25.46 4.44 12.03
N GLY A 239 -24.24 4.20 12.52
CA GLY A 239 -23.88 4.33 13.94
C GLY A 239 -24.11 3.07 14.78
N ASP A 240 -24.60 1.99 14.19
CA ASP A 240 -24.58 0.67 14.85
C ASP A 240 -23.13 0.14 14.90
N SER A 241 -22.82 -0.64 15.94
CA SER A 241 -21.52 -1.32 16.05
C SER A 241 -21.65 -2.66 16.78
N ILE A 242 -20.71 -3.57 16.50
CA ILE A 242 -20.66 -4.92 17.05
C ILE A 242 -19.22 -5.30 17.40
N LEU A 243 -19.05 -5.93 18.56
CA LEU A 243 -17.78 -6.54 18.98
C LEU A 243 -17.91 -8.06 18.84
N ILE A 244 -17.22 -8.61 17.84
CA ILE A 244 -17.16 -10.05 17.58
C ILE A 244 -16.05 -10.64 18.46
N ARG A 245 -16.37 -11.70 19.21
CA ARG A 245 -15.38 -12.55 19.88
C ARG A 245 -15.55 -13.98 19.38
N LEU A 246 -14.45 -14.58 18.94
CA LEU A 246 -14.44 -15.92 18.36
C LEU A 246 -14.38 -17.00 19.44
N GLY A 247 -14.86 -18.21 19.12
CA GLY A 247 -14.76 -19.38 20.00
C GLY A 247 -13.36 -20.01 20.01
N ASP A 248 -12.71 -20.04 18.84
CA ASP A 248 -11.27 -20.18 18.70
C ASP A 248 -10.74 -18.84 18.13
N GLU A 249 -9.77 -18.22 18.80
CA GLU A 249 -9.20 -16.96 18.36
C GLU A 249 -8.45 -17.07 17.02
N LYS A 250 -8.08 -18.29 16.60
CA LYS A 250 -7.25 -18.56 15.42
C LYS A 250 -8.07 -18.91 14.16
N ASP A 251 -9.40 -18.93 14.26
CA ASP A 251 -10.27 -19.18 13.12
C ASP A 251 -10.47 -17.88 12.31
N HIS A 252 -9.41 -17.49 11.61
CA HIS A 252 -9.38 -16.36 10.68
C HIS A 252 -10.49 -16.46 9.62
N HIS A 253 -10.87 -17.68 9.20
CA HIS A 253 -11.94 -17.90 8.24
C HIS A 253 -13.33 -17.63 8.84
N ALA A 254 -13.57 -17.99 10.10
CA ALA A 254 -14.78 -17.57 10.82
C ALA A 254 -14.82 -16.05 11.04
N ALA A 255 -13.71 -15.42 11.41
CA ALA A 255 -13.62 -13.96 11.50
C ALA A 255 -14.01 -13.28 10.17
N GLU A 256 -13.34 -13.65 9.08
CA GLU A 256 -13.58 -13.16 7.72
C GLU A 256 -15.04 -13.35 7.28
N ASN A 257 -15.58 -14.56 7.48
CA ASN A 257 -16.94 -14.87 7.09
C ASN A 257 -17.98 -14.09 7.90
N ILE A 258 -17.81 -13.95 9.22
CA ILE A 258 -18.69 -13.13 10.06
C ILE A 258 -18.58 -11.66 9.65
N ALA A 259 -17.37 -11.16 9.41
CA ALA A 259 -17.13 -9.77 9.02
C ALA A 259 -17.84 -9.40 7.72
N ARG A 260 -17.76 -10.26 6.69
CA ARG A 260 -18.46 -10.03 5.41
C ARG A 260 -19.97 -10.06 5.55
N HIS A 261 -20.54 -10.93 6.40
CA HIS A 261 -21.98 -10.94 6.68
C HIS A 261 -22.44 -9.71 7.50
N VAL A 262 -21.61 -9.20 8.42
CA VAL A 262 -21.88 -7.93 9.13
C VAL A 262 -21.81 -6.74 8.17
N CYS A 263 -20.84 -6.72 7.26
CA CYS A 263 -20.75 -5.71 6.21
C CYS A 263 -21.98 -5.72 5.27
N MET A 264 -22.48 -6.90 4.89
CA MET A 264 -23.75 -7.04 4.16
C MET A 264 -24.94 -6.45 4.94
N ALA A 265 -25.01 -6.68 6.26
CA ALA A 265 -26.06 -6.09 7.11
C ALA A 265 -25.97 -4.56 7.21
N TYR A 266 -24.74 -4.00 7.18
CA TYR A 266 -24.50 -2.56 7.07
C TYR A 266 -24.53 -2.02 5.62
N GLY A 267 -25.11 -2.76 4.67
CA GLY A 267 -25.37 -2.26 3.32
C GLY A 267 -24.15 -2.24 2.39
N MET A 268 -23.19 -3.16 2.60
CA MET A 268 -21.92 -3.27 1.85
C MET A 268 -20.95 -2.10 2.08
N ARG A 269 -21.06 -1.39 3.22
CA ARG A 269 -20.11 -0.37 3.70
C ARG A 269 -19.98 -0.48 5.22
N ALA A 270 -18.84 -0.97 5.70
CA ALA A 270 -18.53 -1.07 7.12
C ALA A 270 -17.05 -0.78 7.41
N ALA A 271 -16.76 -0.24 8.59
CA ALA A 271 -15.41 -0.21 9.13
C ALA A 271 -15.16 -1.42 10.02
N PHE A 272 -13.89 -1.81 10.14
CA PHE A 272 -13.44 -2.70 11.19
C PHE A 272 -12.13 -2.21 11.83
N ALA A 273 -11.96 -2.56 13.11
CA ALA A 273 -10.74 -2.33 13.86
C ALA A 273 -10.37 -3.61 14.63
N THR A 274 -9.11 -4.03 14.51
CA THR A 274 -8.60 -5.25 15.16
C THR A 274 -7.06 -5.26 15.20
N TRP A 275 -6.44 -6.42 15.49
CA TRP A 275 -5.00 -6.66 15.51
C TRP A 275 -4.26 -5.64 16.39
N ALA A 276 -4.61 -5.62 17.68
CA ALA A 276 -3.92 -4.78 18.65
C ALA A 276 -2.48 -5.29 18.90
N VAL A 277 -1.50 -4.45 18.58
CA VAL A 277 -0.06 -4.77 18.64
C VAL A 277 0.71 -3.74 19.46
N ASN A 278 1.78 -4.18 20.11
CA ASN A 278 2.72 -3.29 20.81
C ASN A 278 3.95 -3.01 19.92
N ARG A 279 4.79 -2.06 20.35
CA ARG A 279 6.05 -1.69 19.67
C ARG A 279 6.87 -2.91 19.25
N ALA A 280 7.11 -3.86 20.15
CA ALA A 280 7.99 -5.00 19.87
C ALA A 280 7.42 -5.93 18.79
N THR A 281 6.09 -6.11 18.73
CA THR A 281 5.46 -6.85 17.63
C THR A 281 5.62 -6.10 16.29
N ILE A 282 5.46 -4.77 16.29
CA ILE A 282 5.63 -3.97 15.07
C ILE A 282 7.08 -4.06 14.57
N GLU A 283 8.07 -3.83 15.44
CA GLU A 283 9.51 -3.89 15.11
C GLU A 283 9.98 -5.27 14.62
N ASN A 284 9.49 -6.36 15.22
CA ASN A 284 10.02 -7.71 14.96
C ASN A 284 9.23 -8.49 13.90
N ASN A 285 7.98 -8.10 13.61
CA ASN A 285 7.10 -8.88 12.72
C ASN A 285 6.46 -8.07 11.58
N LEU A 286 6.16 -6.78 11.78
CA LEU A 286 5.41 -5.97 10.81
C LEU A 286 6.32 -5.00 10.03
N VAL A 287 5.74 -4.19 9.14
CA VAL A 287 6.51 -3.37 8.19
C VAL A 287 6.60 -1.93 8.69
N VAL A 288 7.69 -1.64 9.40
CA VAL A 288 8.06 -0.29 9.89
C VAL A 288 8.40 0.63 8.71
N GLY A 289 8.02 1.91 8.81
CA GLY A 289 8.39 2.95 7.85
C GLY A 289 7.60 2.93 6.54
N SER A 290 6.50 2.18 6.46
CA SER A 290 5.78 1.96 5.21
C SER A 290 4.97 3.18 4.74
N LEU A 291 4.48 4.04 5.64
CA LEU A 291 3.87 5.31 5.24
C LEU A 291 4.94 6.28 4.70
N SER A 292 6.13 6.31 5.30
CA SER A 292 7.28 7.04 4.72
C SER A 292 7.68 6.48 3.34
N ARG A 293 7.69 5.15 3.15
CA ARG A 293 7.95 4.52 1.83
C ARG A 293 6.89 4.91 0.81
N CYS A 294 5.60 4.92 1.20
CA CYS A 294 4.52 5.41 0.35
C CYS A 294 4.66 6.91 0.02
N LEU A 295 5.11 7.75 0.96
CA LEU A 295 5.38 9.17 0.73
C LEU A 295 6.52 9.36 -0.29
N GLU A 296 7.64 8.65 -0.10
CA GLU A 296 8.79 8.69 -1.02
C GLU A 296 8.38 8.28 -2.44
N VAL A 297 7.72 7.13 -2.58
CA VAL A 297 7.20 6.63 -3.87
C VAL A 297 6.21 7.63 -4.48
N GLY A 298 5.24 8.11 -3.72
CA GLY A 298 4.25 9.08 -4.20
C GLY A 298 4.87 10.38 -4.70
N LEU A 299 5.85 10.91 -3.97
CA LEU A 299 6.62 12.10 -4.36
C LEU A 299 7.61 11.83 -5.50
N LEU A 300 7.95 10.59 -5.79
CA LEU A 300 8.75 10.18 -6.95
C LEU A 300 7.87 10.19 -8.21
N MET A 301 6.72 9.50 -8.16
CA MET A 301 5.74 9.41 -9.26
C MET A 301 5.18 10.79 -9.69
N GLN A 302 5.16 11.77 -8.80
CA GLN A 302 4.76 13.16 -9.11
C GLN A 302 5.83 13.97 -9.87
N LYS A 303 7.07 13.50 -9.98
CA LYS A 303 8.20 14.25 -10.58
C LYS A 303 8.63 13.72 -11.95
N THR A 304 8.33 12.45 -12.24
CA THR A 304 8.66 11.75 -13.48
C THR A 304 7.76 12.22 -14.63
N GLY A 305 8.34 12.57 -15.77
CA GLY A 305 7.64 13.11 -16.94
C GLY A 305 7.12 12.06 -17.92
N ASP A 306 7.70 10.86 -17.93
CA ASP A 306 7.26 9.73 -18.76
C ASP A 306 7.43 8.38 -18.05
N VAL A 307 6.98 7.30 -18.70
CA VAL A 307 6.96 5.95 -18.12
C VAL A 307 8.34 5.32 -18.00
N ASP A 308 9.30 5.68 -18.86
CA ASP A 308 10.64 5.11 -18.82
C ASP A 308 11.47 5.78 -17.72
N GLU A 309 11.33 7.10 -17.55
CA GLU A 309 11.85 7.82 -16.37
C GLU A 309 11.24 7.26 -15.08
N LEU A 310 9.94 6.96 -15.07
CA LEU A 310 9.25 6.40 -13.92
C LEU A 310 9.72 4.98 -13.56
N VAL A 311 9.85 4.08 -14.55
CA VAL A 311 10.37 2.72 -14.33
C VAL A 311 11.79 2.78 -13.77
N ASP A 312 12.66 3.60 -14.34
CA ASP A 312 14.06 3.71 -13.89
C ASP A 312 14.18 4.36 -12.50
N ALA A 313 13.33 5.35 -12.19
CA ALA A 313 13.25 5.96 -10.86
C ALA A 313 12.77 4.95 -9.80
N LEU A 314 11.72 4.18 -10.08
CA LEU A 314 11.21 3.15 -9.16
C LEU A 314 12.20 1.97 -9.00
N ALA A 315 12.92 1.61 -10.05
CA ALA A 315 13.98 0.61 -10.00
C ALA A 315 15.14 1.02 -9.06
N LEU A 316 15.45 2.32 -9.00
CA LEU A 316 16.46 2.87 -8.09
C LEU A 316 15.94 3.04 -6.65
N ALA A 317 14.69 3.48 -6.47
CA ALA A 317 14.15 3.82 -5.14
C ALA A 317 13.64 2.60 -4.35
N ILE A 318 13.00 1.63 -5.02
CA ILE A 318 12.31 0.50 -4.37
C ILE A 318 12.61 -0.87 -5.00
N GLU A 319 13.69 -0.99 -5.78
CA GLU A 319 14.10 -2.22 -6.49
C GLU A 319 13.04 -2.76 -7.48
N ALA A 320 12.16 -1.89 -8.00
CA ALA A 320 11.13 -2.28 -8.97
C ALA A 320 11.71 -2.84 -10.28
N GLN A 321 11.00 -3.78 -10.90
CA GLN A 321 11.41 -4.48 -12.12
C GLN A 321 10.27 -4.53 -13.13
N GLU A 322 10.54 -4.22 -14.40
CA GLU A 322 9.57 -4.31 -15.48
C GLU A 322 9.34 -5.77 -15.90
N LEU A 323 8.26 -6.37 -15.39
CA LEU A 323 7.86 -7.74 -15.68
C LEU A 323 7.07 -7.86 -16.99
N PHE A 324 6.38 -6.79 -17.42
CA PHE A 324 5.74 -6.74 -18.73
C PHE A 324 5.36 -5.31 -19.12
N ARG A 325 5.21 -5.05 -20.42
CA ARG A 325 4.60 -3.82 -20.95
C ARG A 325 3.75 -4.12 -22.17
N GLY A 326 2.56 -3.54 -22.24
CA GLY A 326 1.64 -3.70 -23.37
C GLY A 326 0.22 -3.26 -23.07
N THR A 327 -0.72 -3.66 -23.92
CA THR A 327 -2.14 -3.31 -23.81
C THR A 327 -2.93 -4.43 -23.13
N ILE A 328 -3.79 -4.09 -22.15
CA ILE A 328 -4.77 -5.01 -21.56
C ILE A 328 -5.76 -5.44 -22.65
N SER A 329 -5.75 -6.73 -22.99
CA SER A 329 -6.51 -7.30 -24.10
C SER A 329 -7.71 -8.15 -23.66
N SER A 330 -7.74 -8.60 -22.39
CA SER A 330 -8.92 -9.19 -21.76
C SER A 330 -8.90 -8.94 -20.24
N LEU A 331 -10.09 -8.81 -19.66
CA LEU A 331 -10.35 -8.79 -18.22
C LEU A 331 -11.48 -9.78 -17.93
N GLU A 332 -11.19 -10.83 -17.19
CA GLU A 332 -12.18 -11.78 -16.69
C GLU A 332 -12.28 -11.60 -15.18
N VAL A 333 -13.48 -11.34 -14.64
CA VAL A 333 -13.69 -11.12 -13.20
C VAL A 333 -14.92 -11.89 -12.72
N LYS A 334 -14.83 -12.53 -11.55
CA LYS A 334 -15.89 -13.30 -10.92
C LYS A 334 -15.91 -13.10 -9.41
N THR A 335 -16.91 -12.40 -8.91
CA THR A 335 -17.19 -12.28 -7.47
C THR A 335 -17.65 -13.62 -6.88
N ALA A 336 -17.02 -14.08 -5.80
CA ALA A 336 -17.42 -15.26 -5.04
C ALA A 336 -17.01 -15.11 -3.56
N GLY A 337 -17.91 -15.42 -2.62
CA GLY A 337 -17.63 -15.30 -1.17
C GLY A 337 -17.34 -13.88 -0.67
N GLY A 338 -17.62 -12.86 -1.49
CA GLY A 338 -17.26 -11.47 -1.22
C GLY A 338 -15.83 -11.09 -1.64
N PHE A 339 -15.14 -11.92 -2.42
CA PHE A 339 -13.87 -11.62 -3.08
C PHE A 339 -14.04 -11.63 -4.60
N ASP A 340 -13.26 -10.81 -5.31
CA ASP A 340 -13.25 -10.78 -6.78
C ASP A 340 -12.05 -11.57 -7.31
N PHE A 341 -12.32 -12.73 -7.92
CA PHE A 341 -11.31 -13.54 -8.60
C PHE A 341 -11.17 -13.05 -10.04
N GLY A 342 -9.96 -12.68 -10.45
CA GLY A 342 -9.70 -12.03 -11.74
C GLY A 342 -8.57 -12.65 -12.56
N THR A 343 -8.64 -12.49 -13.87
CA THR A 343 -7.55 -12.77 -14.83
C THR A 343 -7.37 -11.56 -15.74
N THR A 344 -6.27 -10.83 -15.56
CA THR A 344 -5.89 -9.68 -16.40
C THR A 344 -4.92 -10.14 -17.48
N THR A 345 -5.35 -10.08 -18.75
CA THR A 345 -4.54 -10.53 -19.90
C THR A 345 -3.93 -9.34 -20.63
N ILE A 346 -2.61 -9.36 -20.84
CA ILE A 346 -1.85 -8.27 -21.45
C ILE A 346 -1.14 -8.76 -22.70
N THR A 347 -1.35 -8.08 -23.83
CA THR A 347 -0.65 -8.32 -25.10
C THR A 347 0.54 -7.38 -25.20
N GLY A 348 1.74 -7.93 -25.34
CA GLY A 348 2.99 -7.19 -25.18
C GLY A 348 3.33 -6.22 -26.32
N GLU A 349 4.01 -5.14 -25.96
CA GLU A 349 4.50 -4.08 -26.86
C GLU A 349 6.03 -3.93 -26.75
N GLY A 350 6.67 -3.26 -27.73
CA GLY A 350 8.12 -3.04 -27.73
C GLY A 350 8.92 -4.35 -27.64
N ASP A 351 9.82 -4.46 -26.66
CA ASP A 351 10.61 -5.67 -26.39
C ASP A 351 9.75 -6.89 -25.99
N PHE A 352 8.49 -6.67 -25.60
CA PHE A 352 7.51 -7.72 -25.28
C PHE A 352 6.60 -8.09 -26.48
N ALA A 353 6.79 -7.47 -27.65
CA ALA A 353 5.96 -7.71 -28.82
C ALA A 353 5.83 -9.19 -29.20
N GLY A 354 4.61 -9.62 -29.54
CA GLY A 354 4.29 -11.02 -29.88
C GLY A 354 4.22 -11.97 -28.68
N ARG A 355 4.28 -11.45 -27.45
CA ARG A 355 4.04 -12.22 -26.21
C ARG A 355 2.69 -11.84 -25.61
N VAL A 356 2.11 -12.76 -24.84
CA VAL A 356 0.92 -12.52 -24.01
C VAL A 356 1.18 -13.11 -22.62
N VAL A 357 0.71 -12.44 -21.58
CA VAL A 357 0.75 -12.89 -20.18
C VAL A 357 -0.61 -12.73 -19.51
N HIS A 358 -0.83 -13.50 -18.45
CA HIS A 358 -2.00 -13.39 -17.57
C HIS A 358 -1.52 -13.08 -16.15
N VAL A 359 -2.16 -12.11 -15.49
CA VAL A 359 -2.03 -11.86 -14.05
C VAL A 359 -3.31 -12.32 -13.39
N ASP A 360 -3.21 -13.32 -12.52
CA ASP A 360 -4.33 -13.82 -11.75
C ASP A 360 -4.40 -13.10 -10.41
N SER A 361 -5.62 -12.76 -10.02
CA SER A 361 -5.91 -11.97 -8.84
C SER A 361 -7.04 -12.57 -8.00
N LYS A 362 -6.98 -12.28 -6.70
CA LYS A 362 -8.10 -12.40 -5.77
C LYS A 362 -8.12 -11.09 -5.01
N ASN A 363 -8.89 -10.11 -5.47
CA ASN A 363 -8.72 -8.68 -5.19
C ASN A 363 -7.33 -8.16 -5.63
N GLU A 364 -6.25 -8.60 -4.98
CA GLU A 364 -4.85 -8.30 -5.27
C GLU A 364 -4.26 -9.24 -6.32
N ASN A 365 -3.16 -8.83 -6.97
CA ASN A 365 -2.37 -9.65 -7.89
C ASN A 365 -1.53 -10.69 -7.14
N ILE A 366 -1.60 -11.95 -7.59
CA ILE A 366 -1.06 -13.12 -6.87
C ILE A 366 -0.14 -13.99 -7.74
N LEU A 367 -0.47 -14.20 -9.02
CA LEU A 367 0.26 -15.10 -9.92
C LEU A 367 0.41 -14.49 -11.33
N LEU A 368 1.63 -14.45 -11.86
CA LEU A 368 1.90 -14.10 -13.26
C LEU A 368 2.18 -15.38 -14.07
N ARG A 369 1.50 -15.56 -15.20
CA ARG A 369 1.64 -16.70 -16.11
C ARG A 369 1.96 -16.26 -17.54
N ALA A 370 2.73 -17.08 -18.26
CA ALA A 370 2.79 -16.98 -19.72
C ALA A 370 1.51 -17.53 -20.36
N ASN A 371 1.10 -17.00 -21.53
CA ASN A 371 -0.06 -17.49 -22.30
C ASN A 371 0.03 -18.99 -22.63
N GLU A 372 1.24 -19.47 -22.96
CA GLU A 372 1.54 -20.90 -23.03
C GLU A 372 2.86 -21.15 -22.28
N GLY A 373 2.82 -21.95 -21.21
CA GLY A 373 3.99 -22.31 -20.43
C GLY A 373 3.78 -22.23 -18.92
N PRO A 374 4.86 -21.99 -18.14
CA PRO A 374 4.81 -21.98 -16.69
C PRO A 374 4.29 -20.64 -16.13
N ALA A 375 4.03 -20.63 -14.81
CA ALA A 375 4.07 -19.39 -14.04
C ALA A 375 5.47 -18.74 -14.15
N LEU A 376 5.49 -17.42 -14.13
CA LEU A 376 6.69 -16.59 -14.21
C LEU A 376 7.03 -15.97 -12.85
N HIS A 377 6.02 -15.57 -12.06
CA HIS A 377 6.23 -14.87 -10.79
C HIS A 377 5.06 -15.12 -9.81
N THR A 378 5.34 -15.08 -8.51
CA THR A 378 4.37 -15.31 -7.42
C THR A 378 4.52 -14.29 -6.30
N VAL A 379 3.47 -14.14 -5.50
CA VAL A 379 3.53 -13.76 -4.08
C VAL A 379 4.67 -14.46 -3.31
N PRO A 380 5.16 -13.88 -2.19
CA PRO A 380 4.70 -12.66 -1.52
C PRO A 380 5.11 -11.34 -2.21
N ASP A 381 6.04 -11.37 -3.16
CA ASP A 381 6.44 -10.21 -3.96
C ASP A 381 5.23 -9.51 -4.63
N LEU A 382 5.35 -8.20 -4.79
CA LEU A 382 4.26 -7.32 -5.20
C LEU A 382 4.20 -7.26 -6.73
N MET A 383 3.01 -7.43 -7.29
CA MET A 383 2.74 -7.22 -8.72
C MET A 383 1.75 -6.07 -8.88
N THR A 384 2.13 -5.02 -9.60
CA THR A 384 1.34 -3.78 -9.67
C THR A 384 1.33 -3.19 -11.08
N PHE A 385 0.23 -2.57 -11.46
CA PHE A 385 0.06 -1.96 -12.79
C PHE A 385 0.26 -0.46 -12.71
N VAL A 386 0.94 0.11 -13.70
CA VAL A 386 1.01 1.56 -13.94
C VAL A 386 0.51 1.85 -15.34
N GLU A 387 -0.45 2.77 -15.48
CA GLU A 387 -0.93 3.23 -16.78
C GLU A 387 0.13 4.10 -17.47
N VAL A 388 0.49 3.75 -18.70
CA VAL A 388 1.58 4.40 -19.47
C VAL A 388 1.30 5.88 -19.74
N ASP A 389 0.02 6.24 -19.93
CA ASP A 389 -0.38 7.56 -20.42
C ASP A 389 -0.70 8.57 -19.30
N SER A 390 -1.06 8.11 -18.08
CA SER A 390 -1.31 8.98 -16.92
C SER A 390 -0.25 8.85 -15.81
N LEU A 391 0.65 7.88 -15.92
CA LEU A 391 1.65 7.51 -14.90
C LEU A 391 1.05 7.15 -13.53
N GLN A 392 -0.26 6.82 -13.47
CA GLN A 392 -0.91 6.44 -12.23
C GLN A 392 -0.86 4.93 -12.00
N PRO A 393 -0.71 4.49 -10.72
CA PRO A 393 -0.86 3.09 -10.36
C PRO A 393 -2.35 2.70 -10.39
N LEU A 394 -2.65 1.48 -10.82
CA LEU A 394 -4.01 0.95 -10.94
C LEU A 394 -4.22 -0.20 -9.94
N THR A 395 -5.37 -0.20 -9.24
CA THR A 395 -5.89 -1.46 -8.67
C THR A 395 -6.60 -2.27 -9.76
N ASN A 396 -6.86 -3.55 -9.53
CA ASN A 396 -7.63 -4.39 -10.45
C ASN A 396 -9.02 -3.80 -10.75
N ALA A 397 -9.64 -3.10 -9.79
CA ALA A 397 -10.90 -2.39 -9.98
C ALA A 397 -10.79 -1.13 -10.85
N ASP A 398 -9.59 -0.57 -11.03
CA ASP A 398 -9.31 0.57 -11.91
C ASP A 398 -8.92 0.15 -13.34
N THR A 399 -8.74 -1.15 -13.61
CA THR A 399 -8.30 -1.65 -14.93
C THR A 399 -9.46 -1.73 -15.95
N VAL A 400 -9.18 -1.36 -17.21
CA VAL A 400 -10.09 -1.52 -18.35
C VAL A 400 -9.38 -2.05 -19.60
N VAL A 401 -10.08 -2.83 -20.41
CA VAL A 401 -9.57 -3.34 -21.69
C VAL A 401 -9.23 -2.18 -22.63
N GLY A 402 -8.04 -2.21 -23.22
CA GLY A 402 -7.50 -1.13 -24.05
C GLY A 402 -6.54 -0.17 -23.34
N GLN A 403 -6.39 -0.26 -22.01
CA GLN A 403 -5.33 0.48 -21.31
C GLN A 403 -3.94 -0.06 -21.67
N ARG A 404 -3.00 0.86 -21.86
CA ARG A 404 -1.57 0.57 -21.98
C ARG A 404 -0.95 0.60 -20.60
N VAL A 405 -0.33 -0.50 -20.18
CA VAL A 405 0.21 -0.66 -18.83
C VAL A 405 1.65 -1.18 -18.84
N VAL A 406 2.39 -0.78 -17.80
CA VAL A 406 3.56 -1.52 -17.32
C VAL A 406 3.14 -2.35 -16.11
N LEU A 407 3.46 -3.64 -16.14
CA LEU A 407 3.42 -4.51 -14.97
C LEU A 407 4.78 -4.48 -14.28
N LEU A 408 4.80 -3.96 -13.05
CA LEU A 408 5.97 -3.92 -12.19
C LEU A 408 5.94 -5.05 -11.16
N GLY A 409 7.08 -5.69 -10.97
CA GLY A 409 7.40 -6.49 -9.79
C GLY A 409 8.16 -5.63 -8.79
N ILE A 410 7.77 -5.64 -7.51
CA ILE A 410 8.47 -4.92 -6.43
C ILE A 410 8.78 -5.92 -5.29
N PRO A 411 10.02 -6.00 -4.79
CA PRO A 411 10.36 -6.96 -3.73
C PRO A 411 9.54 -6.76 -2.45
N ALA A 412 9.00 -7.87 -1.93
CA ALA A 412 8.32 -7.91 -0.65
C ALA A 412 9.29 -7.63 0.50
N PRO A 413 8.85 -6.89 1.55
CA PRO A 413 9.64 -6.63 2.75
C PRO A 413 10.30 -7.89 3.33
N ASP A 414 11.51 -7.76 3.86
CA ASP A 414 12.32 -8.89 4.36
C ASP A 414 11.59 -9.78 5.38
N ASN A 415 10.60 -9.24 6.07
CA ASN A 415 9.70 -9.96 6.99
C ASN A 415 9.01 -11.17 6.34
N TRP A 416 8.57 -11.06 5.08
CA TRP A 416 7.94 -12.16 4.32
C TRP A 416 8.89 -13.33 4.04
N TRP A 417 10.19 -13.14 4.25
CA TRP A 417 11.24 -14.13 3.96
C TRP A 417 11.89 -14.67 5.25
N ARG A 418 11.40 -14.27 6.44
CA ARG A 418 11.92 -14.72 7.75
C ARG A 418 11.53 -16.16 8.09
N SER A 419 10.46 -16.69 7.51
CA SER A 419 10.03 -18.09 7.67
C SER A 419 9.25 -18.61 6.45
N PRO A 420 9.09 -19.94 6.28
CA PRO A 420 8.36 -20.52 5.15
C PRO A 420 6.89 -20.08 5.05
N GLU A 421 6.29 -19.71 6.18
CA GLU A 421 4.89 -19.30 6.29
C GLU A 421 4.58 -18.05 5.45
N GLY A 422 5.57 -17.18 5.21
CA GLY A 422 5.43 -16.01 4.32
C GLY A 422 5.09 -16.36 2.87
N PHE A 423 5.41 -17.58 2.41
CA PHE A 423 4.84 -18.14 1.17
C PHE A 423 3.67 -19.09 1.44
N ASN A 424 3.79 -19.97 2.44
CA ASN A 424 2.80 -21.03 2.66
C ASN A 424 1.39 -20.52 3.04
N CYS A 425 1.26 -19.29 3.59
CA CYS A 425 -0.05 -18.67 3.85
C CYS A 425 -0.81 -18.23 2.58
N TRP A 426 -0.19 -18.36 1.39
CA TRP A 426 -0.82 -18.15 0.09
C TRP A 426 -1.23 -19.46 -0.62
N SER A 427 -0.82 -20.63 -0.10
CA SER A 427 -0.92 -21.91 -0.83
C SER A 427 -2.35 -22.27 -1.24
N HIS A 428 -3.35 -22.05 -0.38
CA HIS A 428 -4.75 -22.36 -0.71
C HIS A 428 -5.32 -21.45 -1.81
N ILE A 429 -4.85 -20.19 -1.88
CA ILE A 429 -5.24 -19.24 -2.93
C ILE A 429 -4.56 -19.62 -4.25
N LEU A 430 -3.27 -19.93 -4.22
CA LEU A 430 -2.52 -20.42 -5.39
C LEU A 430 -3.09 -21.74 -5.92
N GLU A 431 -3.45 -22.67 -5.05
CA GLU A 431 -4.16 -23.91 -5.40
C GLU A 431 -5.51 -23.64 -6.08
N SER A 432 -6.27 -22.64 -5.59
CA SER A 432 -7.53 -22.22 -6.23
C SER A 432 -7.35 -21.60 -7.62
N MET A 433 -6.15 -21.05 -7.90
CA MET A 433 -5.72 -20.57 -9.23
C MET A 433 -5.07 -21.68 -10.08
N GLY A 434 -5.01 -22.92 -9.57
CA GLY A 434 -4.41 -24.07 -10.27
C GLY A 434 -2.88 -24.16 -10.17
N TYR A 435 -2.26 -23.45 -9.21
CA TYR A 435 -0.81 -23.42 -9.02
C TYR A 435 -0.37 -24.11 -7.73
N THR A 436 0.43 -25.17 -7.88
CA THR A 436 1.05 -25.95 -6.78
C THR A 436 2.58 -25.94 -6.85
N GLY A 437 3.16 -24.95 -7.53
CA GLY A 437 4.60 -24.81 -7.69
C GLY A 437 5.28 -24.12 -6.50
N PRO A 438 6.63 -24.04 -6.51
CA PRO A 438 7.39 -23.32 -5.50
C PRO A 438 7.19 -21.80 -5.62
N CYS A 439 7.58 -21.04 -4.60
CA CYS A 439 7.73 -19.60 -4.70
C CYS A 439 8.66 -19.24 -5.88
N LEU A 440 8.25 -18.28 -6.71
CA LEU A 440 9.02 -17.73 -7.83
C LEU A 440 9.37 -16.26 -7.53
N PRO A 441 10.30 -15.98 -6.59
CA PRO A 441 10.63 -14.62 -6.17
C PRO A 441 11.31 -13.80 -7.29
N LEU A 442 11.29 -12.48 -7.14
CA LEU A 442 12.08 -11.58 -7.98
C LEU A 442 13.59 -11.85 -7.81
N PRO A 443 14.39 -11.71 -8.89
CA PRO A 443 15.84 -11.62 -8.78
C PRO A 443 16.21 -10.34 -8.00
N ARG A 444 16.50 -10.46 -6.70
CA ARG A 444 17.00 -9.34 -5.87
C ARG A 444 18.27 -8.75 -6.49
N GLN A 445 18.39 -7.43 -6.47
CA GLN A 445 19.58 -6.78 -7.02
C GLN A 445 20.78 -7.06 -6.09
N SER A 446 21.79 -7.75 -6.59
CA SER A 446 23.00 -8.02 -5.82
C SER A 446 23.80 -6.72 -5.62
N VAL A 447 23.55 -6.04 -4.50
CA VAL A 447 24.28 -4.82 -4.14
C VAL A 447 25.78 -5.14 -4.12
N PRO A 448 26.62 -4.42 -4.87
CA PRO A 448 28.06 -4.61 -4.80
C PRO A 448 28.54 -4.31 -3.37
N VAL A 449 29.07 -5.32 -2.69
CA VAL A 449 29.70 -5.14 -1.38
C VAL A 449 30.97 -4.35 -1.60
N VAL A 450 30.87 -3.02 -1.47
CA VAL A 450 32.02 -2.12 -1.38
C VAL A 450 32.66 -2.38 -0.02
N THR A 451 33.60 -3.33 -0.01
CA THR A 451 34.53 -3.51 1.12
C THR A 451 35.31 -2.21 1.32
N PRO A 452 35.46 -1.73 2.56
CA PRO A 452 36.11 -0.46 2.88
C PRO A 452 37.62 -0.45 2.64
#